data_AF-A0A5C7RY48-F1
#
_entry.id   AF-A0A5C7RY48-F1
#
_cell.length_a   1.000
_cell.length_b   1.000
_cell.length_c   1.000
_cell.angle_alpha   90.00
_cell.angle_beta   90.00
_cell.angle_gamma   90.00
#
_symmetry.space_group_name_H-M   'P 1'
#
loop_
_entity.id
_entity.type
_entity.pdbx_description
1 polymer ?
#
loop_
_entity_poly.entity_id
_entity_poly.type
_entity_poly.pdbx_seq_one_letter_code
_entity_poly.pdbx_strand_id
1 'polypeptide(L)'
;MNKKKATPSQSSQNKHQRHYTKTFKPYLDFGAVRMAARGRWEFIHRAFGISLQTTPHRKHTPCPACGGKDRFRVLPEYSETGRWFCSGGGNQQTGDGFALLNHAFNWDTYQQFAAVADLLGIASPDAETRQALRHQAAQYEAMMQAKVRRKDERRRLDTDLIDALRVFEVAFEFRQRIQQAVKPQFVDVMPEELQAAKVLARCVVESYAGVSHG
;
A
#
# COMPACT_ATOMS: atom_id res chain seq x y z
N MET A 1 43.67 -21.34 61.15
CA MET A 1 43.03 -20.01 61.01
C MET A 1 43.55 -19.33 59.76
N ASN A 2 42.71 -19.13 58.75
CA ASN A 2 42.97 -18.24 57.61
C ASN A 2 41.63 -17.96 56.89
N LYS A 3 40.96 -16.86 57.25
CA LYS A 3 39.80 -16.34 56.51
C LYS A 3 40.26 -15.09 55.76
N LYS A 4 40.51 -15.22 54.45
CA LYS A 4 40.75 -14.08 53.56
C LYS A 4 39.41 -13.35 53.34
N LYS A 5 39.46 -12.02 53.52
CA LYS A 5 38.37 -11.06 53.45
C LYS A 5 37.72 -11.06 52.05
N ALA A 6 36.39 -11.18 52.01
CA ALA A 6 35.58 -10.87 50.84
C ALA A 6 35.15 -9.39 50.90
N THR A 7 35.48 -8.64 49.85
CA THR A 7 35.10 -7.24 49.62
C THR A 7 33.66 -7.17 49.08
N PRO A 8 32.86 -6.13 49.38
CA PRO A 8 31.45 -6.06 49.01
C PRO A 8 31.22 -5.38 47.64
N SER A 9 30.31 -5.96 46.88
CA SER A 9 29.20 -5.31 46.15
C SER A 9 29.47 -3.98 45.43
N GLN A 10 29.55 -4.01 44.10
CA GLN A 10 28.96 -2.97 43.23
C GLN A 10 28.39 -3.60 41.94
N SER A 11 27.19 -4.17 42.03
CA SER A 11 26.36 -4.44 40.85
C SER A 11 25.66 -3.13 40.46
N SER A 12 26.08 -2.57 39.32
CA SER A 12 25.46 -1.39 38.72
C SER A 12 24.04 -1.76 38.27
N GLN A 13 23.06 -1.47 39.11
CA GLN A 13 21.65 -1.76 38.85
C GLN A 13 21.10 -0.79 37.79
N ASN A 14 20.81 -1.36 36.63
CA ASN A 14 20.25 -0.75 35.44
C ASN A 14 18.83 -0.21 35.72
N LYS A 15 18.69 1.12 35.85
CA LYS A 15 17.46 1.83 36.31
C LYS A 15 16.32 1.91 35.27
N HIS A 16 16.11 0.90 34.44
CA HIS A 16 15.09 0.94 33.37
C HIS A 16 14.14 -0.27 33.31
N GLN A 17 14.08 -1.11 34.35
CA GLN A 17 13.03 -2.11 34.45
C GLN A 17 11.78 -1.49 35.10
N ARG A 18 10.96 -0.84 34.27
CA ARG A 18 9.58 -0.54 34.65
C ARG A 18 8.81 -1.86 34.74
N HIS A 19 8.45 -2.24 35.96
CA HIS A 19 7.57 -3.37 36.25
C HIS A 19 6.21 -3.16 35.57
N TYR A 20 5.93 -3.96 34.54
CA TYR A 20 4.63 -3.99 33.86
C TYR A 20 3.66 -4.85 34.67
N THR A 21 2.77 -4.23 35.45
CA THR A 21 1.64 -4.93 36.05
C THR A 21 0.55 -5.11 34.99
N LYS A 22 -0.11 -6.26 35.02
CA LYS A 22 -1.16 -6.72 34.10
C LYS A 22 -2.45 -5.90 34.23
N THR A 23 -2.40 -4.58 34.01
CA THR A 23 -3.53 -3.66 34.24
C THR A 23 -3.66 -2.64 33.11
N PHE A 24 -4.82 -2.66 32.45
CA PHE A 24 -5.36 -1.69 31.48
C PHE A 24 -4.40 -1.19 30.38
N LYS A 25 -4.42 -1.82 29.20
CA LYS A 25 -3.90 -1.16 27.98
C LYS A 25 -4.82 0.04 27.69
N PRO A 26 -4.33 1.30 27.75
CA PRO A 26 -5.15 2.45 27.40
C PRO A 26 -5.70 2.26 25.99
N TYR A 27 -6.95 2.68 25.76
CA TYR A 27 -7.55 2.62 24.43
C TYR A 27 -6.73 3.49 23.48
N LEU A 28 -6.18 2.86 22.44
CA LEU A 28 -5.39 3.51 21.42
C LEU A 28 -6.15 3.49 20.10
N ASP A 29 -6.45 4.67 19.56
CA ASP A 29 -7.14 4.80 18.28
C ASP A 29 -6.15 4.59 17.12
N PHE A 30 -6.08 3.36 16.61
CA PHE A 30 -5.16 3.01 15.52
C PHE A 30 -5.42 3.79 14.23
N GLY A 31 -6.68 4.18 13.98
CA GLY A 31 -7.02 5.00 12.81
C GLY A 31 -6.37 6.38 12.92
N ALA A 32 -6.54 7.01 14.07
CA ALA A 32 -5.95 8.32 14.35
C ALA A 32 -4.41 8.28 14.30
N VAL A 33 -3.79 7.25 14.87
CA VAL A 33 -2.32 7.09 14.85
C VAL A 33 -1.80 6.86 13.44
N ARG A 34 -2.49 6.07 12.62
CA ARG A 34 -2.10 5.85 11.21
C ARG A 34 -2.17 7.15 10.42
N MET A 35 -3.22 7.95 10.62
CA MET A 35 -3.35 9.25 9.96
C MET A 35 -2.30 10.24 10.42
N ALA A 36 -2.01 10.27 11.71
CA ALA A 36 -0.94 11.09 12.22
C ALA A 36 0.42 10.65 11.64
N ALA A 37 0.74 9.37 11.61
CA ALA A 37 2.03 8.90 11.10
C ALA A 37 2.28 9.19 9.61
N ARG A 38 1.20 9.41 8.84
CA ARG A 38 1.24 9.69 7.42
C ARG A 38 2.11 10.91 7.11
N GLY A 39 2.96 10.80 6.09
CA GLY A 39 3.90 11.88 5.70
C GLY A 39 5.11 12.04 6.63
N ARG A 40 5.17 11.29 7.75
CA ARG A 40 6.19 11.44 8.80
C ARG A 40 7.10 10.21 8.96
N TRP A 41 7.05 9.26 8.04
CA TRP A 41 7.74 7.97 8.18
C TRP A 41 9.26 8.07 8.25
N GLU A 42 9.88 9.04 7.57
CA GLU A 42 11.30 9.32 7.71
C GLU A 42 11.69 9.67 9.14
N PHE A 43 10.93 10.59 9.74
CA PHE A 43 11.13 11.02 11.11
C PHE A 43 10.89 9.87 12.09
N ILE A 44 9.79 9.14 11.93
CA ILE A 44 9.39 8.04 12.81
C ILE A 44 10.45 6.93 12.81
N HIS A 45 10.84 6.44 11.62
CA HIS A 45 11.84 5.37 11.52
C HIS A 45 13.20 5.83 12.07
N ARG A 46 13.63 7.06 11.78
CA ARG A 46 14.88 7.61 12.31
C ARG A 46 14.86 7.70 13.83
N ALA A 47 13.75 8.10 14.45
CA ALA A 47 13.61 8.19 15.90
C ALA A 47 13.79 6.82 16.60
N PHE A 48 13.38 5.74 15.93
CA PHE A 48 13.59 4.37 16.41
C PHE A 48 14.93 3.75 15.99
N GLY A 49 15.83 4.52 15.37
CA GLY A 49 17.16 4.05 14.96
C GLY A 49 17.23 3.38 13.59
N ILE A 50 16.15 3.41 12.81
CA ILE A 50 16.13 2.93 11.43
C ILE A 50 16.51 4.09 10.50
N SER A 51 17.76 4.12 10.05
CA SER A 51 18.25 5.10 9.07
C SER A 51 18.18 4.51 7.66
N LEU A 52 17.26 5.02 6.85
CA LEU A 52 17.08 4.58 5.46
C LEU A 52 17.58 5.63 4.48
N GLN A 53 18.13 5.19 3.36
CA GLN A 53 18.32 6.06 2.20
C GLN A 53 16.99 6.18 1.47
N THR A 54 16.30 7.30 1.67
CA THR A 54 14.99 7.52 1.04
C THR A 54 15.11 8.07 -0.36
N THR A 55 16.25 8.66 -0.72
CA THR A 55 16.55 9.17 -2.05
C THR A 55 17.82 8.51 -2.63
N PRO A 56 17.77 7.99 -3.87
CA PRO A 56 16.57 7.73 -4.68
C PRO A 56 15.79 6.51 -4.17
N HIS A 57 14.45 6.53 -4.24
CA HIS A 57 13.59 5.46 -3.71
C HIS A 57 13.90 4.05 -4.27
N ARG A 58 14.55 3.95 -5.42
CA ARG A 58 14.92 2.66 -6.04
C ARG A 58 16.27 2.13 -5.60
N LYS A 59 17.00 2.86 -4.74
CA LYS A 59 18.32 2.43 -4.30
C LYS A 59 18.19 1.25 -3.35
N HIS A 60 18.89 0.19 -3.72
CA HIS A 60 19.01 -0.99 -2.91
C HIS A 60 20.00 -0.74 -1.76
N THR A 61 19.59 -1.09 -0.53
CA THR A 61 20.40 -0.93 0.68
C THR A 61 20.36 -2.21 1.53
N PRO A 62 21.24 -2.32 2.54
CA PRO A 62 21.08 -3.32 3.60
C PRO A 62 19.70 -3.22 4.25
N CYS A 63 19.11 -4.36 4.60
CA CYS A 63 17.86 -4.37 5.34
C CYS A 63 18.12 -4.06 6.83
N PRO A 64 17.37 -3.14 7.46
CA PRO A 64 17.52 -2.85 8.88
C PRO A 64 17.17 -4.04 9.80
N ALA A 65 16.38 -5.00 9.32
CA ALA A 65 15.96 -6.17 10.08
C ALA A 65 16.84 -7.40 9.83
N CYS A 66 16.99 -7.81 8.57
CA CYS A 66 17.69 -9.05 8.21
C CYS A 66 19.13 -8.83 7.67
N GLY A 67 19.61 -7.59 7.63
CA GLY A 67 20.94 -7.24 7.14
C GLY A 67 21.12 -7.41 5.63
N GLY A 68 22.28 -7.92 5.20
CA GLY A 68 22.66 -8.06 3.79
C GLY A 68 23.24 -6.79 3.18
N LYS A 69 23.39 -6.77 1.85
CA LYS A 69 24.06 -5.67 1.11
C LYS A 69 23.08 -4.74 0.39
N ASP A 70 22.06 -5.29 -0.26
CA ASP A 70 21.28 -4.60 -1.31
C ASP A 70 19.85 -5.17 -1.47
N ARG A 71 19.29 -5.76 -0.41
CA ARG A 71 17.99 -6.47 -0.47
C ARG A 71 16.79 -5.62 -0.08
N PHE A 72 17.02 -4.45 0.48
CA PHE A 72 15.98 -3.54 0.94
C PHE A 72 15.86 -2.33 0.03
N ARG A 73 14.63 -1.88 -0.21
CA ARG A 73 14.36 -0.58 -0.83
C ARG A 73 13.08 0.02 -0.26
N VAL A 74 13.04 1.34 -0.19
CA VAL A 74 11.79 2.07 0.03
C VAL A 74 10.98 2.11 -1.28
N LEU A 75 9.67 2.34 -1.23
CA LEU A 75 8.86 2.53 -2.44
C LEU A 75 8.58 4.03 -2.66
N PRO A 76 8.16 4.46 -3.86
CA PRO A 76 7.89 5.87 -4.15
C PRO A 76 6.92 6.54 -3.17
N GLU A 77 5.99 5.77 -2.60
CA GLU A 77 5.00 6.26 -1.64
C GLU A 77 5.49 6.20 -0.18
N TYR A 78 6.80 6.01 0.07
CA TYR A 78 7.34 5.82 1.41
C TYR A 78 7.15 7.02 2.34
N SER A 79 7.31 8.26 1.86
CA SER A 79 7.08 9.45 2.69
C SER A 79 5.66 9.46 3.28
N GLU A 80 4.68 9.13 2.44
CA GLU A 80 3.26 9.10 2.79
C GLU A 80 2.89 7.87 3.62
N THR A 81 3.28 6.67 3.18
CA THR A 81 2.73 5.40 3.68
C THR A 81 3.74 4.54 4.42
N GLY A 82 5.02 4.88 4.33
CA GLY A 82 6.12 4.10 4.89
C GLY A 82 6.40 2.84 4.08
N ARG A 83 5.87 2.72 2.87
CA ARG A 83 5.99 1.50 2.06
C ARG A 83 7.42 1.11 1.72
N TRP A 84 7.71 -0.17 1.89
CA TRP A 84 9.05 -0.74 1.67
C TRP A 84 8.97 -2.17 1.13
N PHE A 85 10.11 -2.68 0.69
CA PHE A 85 10.27 -4.05 0.22
C PHE A 85 11.63 -4.61 0.66
N CYS A 86 11.65 -5.88 1.08
CA CYS A 86 12.84 -6.67 1.35
C CYS A 86 12.77 -8.02 0.62
N SER A 87 13.81 -8.36 -0.15
CA SER A 87 13.94 -9.68 -0.80
C SER A 87 14.69 -10.73 0.03
N GLY A 88 15.07 -10.45 1.28
CA GLY A 88 15.89 -11.37 2.08
C GLY A 88 15.16 -12.21 3.12
N GLY A 89 15.89 -13.16 3.71
CA GLY A 89 15.42 -13.94 4.86
C GLY A 89 14.51 -15.13 4.50
N GLY A 90 14.73 -15.75 3.34
CA GLY A 90 13.95 -16.90 2.86
C GLY A 90 12.66 -16.51 2.14
N ASN A 91 11.91 -15.52 2.66
CA ASN A 91 10.66 -15.04 2.08
C ASN A 91 10.67 -13.53 1.83
N GLN A 92 10.01 -13.10 0.75
CA GLN A 92 9.84 -11.68 0.43
C GLN A 92 8.94 -10.99 1.46
N GLN A 93 9.36 -9.85 1.97
CA GLN A 93 8.65 -9.07 2.98
C GLN A 93 8.38 -7.66 2.46
N THR A 94 7.17 -7.17 2.73
CA THR A 94 6.72 -5.83 2.32
C THR A 94 5.60 -5.38 3.25
N GLY A 95 5.46 -4.07 3.41
CA GLY A 95 4.38 -3.49 4.21
C GLY A 95 4.47 -1.98 4.28
N ASP A 96 3.68 -1.38 5.16
CA ASP A 96 3.71 0.03 5.52
C ASP A 96 4.80 0.31 6.57
N GLY A 97 4.86 1.53 7.09
CA GLY A 97 5.86 1.89 8.10
C GLY A 97 5.69 1.13 9.42
N PHE A 98 4.47 0.80 9.84
CA PHE A 98 4.26 -0.04 11.02
C PHE A 98 4.80 -1.45 10.80
N ALA A 99 4.55 -2.03 9.62
CA ALA A 99 5.11 -3.31 9.24
C ALA A 99 6.65 -3.30 9.20
N LEU A 100 7.30 -2.15 8.95
CA LEU A 100 8.76 -2.04 9.06
C LEU A 100 9.22 -2.14 10.52
N LEU A 101 8.50 -1.51 11.45
CA LEU A 101 8.78 -1.63 12.88
C LEU A 101 8.60 -3.08 13.37
N ASN A 102 7.56 -3.76 12.90
CA ASN A 102 7.41 -5.20 13.13
C ASN A 102 8.61 -5.98 12.59
N HIS A 103 9.00 -5.72 11.34
CA HIS A 103 10.08 -6.43 10.69
C HIS A 103 11.43 -6.22 11.41
N ALA A 104 11.73 -5.00 11.82
CA ALA A 104 13.01 -4.64 12.44
C ALA A 104 13.11 -5.02 13.92
N PHE A 105 12.03 -4.87 14.70
CA PHE A 105 12.06 -5.03 16.15
C PHE A 105 11.21 -6.18 16.67
N ASN A 106 10.50 -6.89 15.80
CA ASN A 106 9.58 -7.97 16.14
C ASN A 106 8.46 -7.54 17.12
N TRP A 107 8.08 -6.26 17.06
CA TRP A 107 7.01 -5.68 17.89
C TRP A 107 5.63 -6.16 17.48
N ASP A 108 4.75 -6.40 18.44
CA ASP A 108 3.33 -6.63 18.16
C ASP A 108 2.62 -5.36 17.65
N THR A 109 1.42 -5.51 17.09
CA THR A 109 0.68 -4.36 16.54
C THR A 109 0.46 -3.27 17.58
N TYR A 110 0.10 -3.62 18.81
CA TYR A 110 -0.15 -2.61 19.83
C TYR A 110 1.14 -1.86 20.21
N GLN A 111 2.26 -2.56 20.35
CA GLN A 111 3.57 -1.98 20.66
C GLN A 111 4.00 -0.98 19.58
N GLN A 112 3.83 -1.33 18.30
CA GLN A 112 4.12 -0.42 17.18
C GLN A 112 3.29 0.86 17.28
N PHE A 113 1.98 0.72 17.44
CA PHE A 113 1.08 1.86 17.49
C PHE A 113 1.29 2.71 18.73
N ALA A 114 1.51 2.09 19.90
CA ALA A 114 1.77 2.80 21.15
C ALA A 114 3.07 3.60 21.08
N ALA A 115 4.16 2.99 20.61
CA ALA A 115 5.44 3.68 20.46
C ALA A 115 5.35 4.87 19.49
N VAL A 116 4.66 4.71 18.35
CA VAL A 116 4.45 5.79 17.39
C VAL A 116 3.52 6.87 17.96
N ALA A 117 2.48 6.49 18.70
CA ALA A 117 1.58 7.44 19.34
C ALA A 117 2.28 8.27 20.41
N ASP A 118 3.14 7.64 21.22
CA ASP A 118 3.99 8.31 22.21
C ASP A 118 4.95 9.29 21.51
N LEU A 119 5.63 8.84 20.45
CA LEU A 119 6.55 9.68 19.67
C LEU A 119 5.85 10.90 19.03
N LEU A 120 4.62 10.71 18.55
CA LEU A 120 3.84 11.77 17.90
C LEU A 120 3.01 12.60 18.88
N GLY A 121 3.05 12.30 20.18
CA GLY A 121 2.30 13.03 21.22
C GLY A 121 0.78 12.81 21.18
N ILE A 122 0.32 11.70 20.61
CA ILE A 122 -1.10 11.37 20.42
C ILE A 122 -1.52 10.09 21.15
N ALA A 123 -0.79 9.71 22.20
CA ALA A 123 -1.17 8.59 23.07
C ALA A 123 -2.44 8.88 23.89
N SER A 124 -2.70 10.16 24.18
CA SER A 124 -3.94 10.64 24.81
C SER A 124 -4.35 12.00 24.22
N PRO A 125 -4.78 12.03 22.95
CA PRO A 125 -5.24 13.25 22.34
C PRO A 125 -6.58 13.66 22.99
N ASP A 126 -6.77 14.96 23.12
CA ASP A 126 -8.03 15.57 23.50
C ASP A 126 -9.15 15.19 22.50
N ALA A 127 -10.40 15.43 22.91
CA ALA A 127 -11.57 15.00 22.15
C ALA A 127 -11.62 15.63 20.75
N GLU A 128 -11.22 16.90 20.63
CA GLU A 128 -11.23 17.65 19.37
C GLU A 128 -10.19 17.10 18.39
N THR A 129 -8.93 16.95 18.83
CA THR A 129 -7.87 16.35 18.00
C THR A 129 -8.25 14.94 17.53
N ARG A 130 -8.86 14.12 18.40
CA ARG A 130 -9.30 12.77 18.04
C ARG A 130 -10.37 12.79 16.96
N GLN A 131 -11.35 13.68 17.07
CA GLN A 131 -12.40 13.83 16.07
C GLN A 131 -11.83 14.31 14.73
N ALA A 132 -10.91 15.29 14.75
CA ALA A 132 -10.25 15.79 13.56
C ALA A 132 -9.48 14.69 12.81
N LEU A 133 -8.68 13.89 13.53
CA LEU A 133 -7.93 12.76 12.94
C LEU A 133 -8.86 11.70 12.34
N ARG A 134 -10.01 11.42 12.98
CA ARG A 134 -11.04 10.51 12.44
C ARG A 134 -11.67 11.04 11.16
N HIS A 135 -12.01 12.32 11.09
CA HIS A 135 -12.51 12.93 9.86
C HIS A 135 -11.48 12.87 8.74
N GLN A 136 -10.21 13.18 9.05
CA GLN A 136 -9.13 13.09 8.07
C GLN A 136 -8.92 11.64 7.58
N ALA A 137 -9.04 10.65 8.48
CA ALA A 137 -8.99 9.24 8.12
C ALA A 137 -10.10 8.87 7.13
N ALA A 138 -11.34 9.24 7.45
CA ALA A 138 -12.49 8.94 6.61
C ALA A 138 -12.39 9.61 5.22
N GLN A 139 -11.95 10.87 5.16
CA GLN A 139 -11.71 11.58 3.90
C GLN A 139 -10.64 10.89 3.06
N TYR A 140 -9.53 10.50 3.68
CA TYR A 140 -8.45 9.80 3.00
C TYR A 140 -8.89 8.43 2.47
N GLU A 141 -9.63 7.66 3.28
CA GLU A 141 -10.21 6.37 2.87
C GLU A 141 -11.16 6.53 1.69
N ALA A 142 -12.07 7.50 1.74
CA ALA A 142 -12.98 7.80 0.64
C ALA A 142 -12.23 8.19 -0.66
N MET A 143 -11.20 9.04 -0.54
CA MET A 143 -10.34 9.42 -1.67
C MET A 143 -9.61 8.20 -2.27
N MET A 144 -9.08 7.31 -1.44
CA MET A 144 -8.40 6.09 -1.90
C MET A 144 -9.37 5.12 -2.55
N GLN A 145 -10.56 4.92 -1.98
CA GLN A 145 -11.61 4.11 -2.60
C GLN A 145 -12.03 4.68 -3.96
N ALA A 146 -12.15 6.00 -4.09
CA ALA A 146 -12.44 6.65 -5.37
C ALA A 146 -11.34 6.39 -6.41
N LYS A 147 -10.05 6.43 -6.02
CA LYS A 147 -8.93 6.08 -6.90
C LYS A 147 -8.96 4.62 -7.34
N VAL A 148 -9.24 3.70 -6.43
CA VAL A 148 -9.37 2.26 -6.75
C VAL A 148 -10.54 2.04 -7.71
N ARG A 149 -11.71 2.63 -7.42
CA ARG A 149 -12.88 2.58 -8.30
C ARG A 149 -12.57 3.09 -9.70
N ARG A 150 -11.91 4.24 -9.85
CA ARG A 150 -11.49 4.77 -11.15
C ARG A 150 -10.57 3.80 -11.90
N LYS A 151 -9.61 3.18 -11.21
CA LYS A 151 -8.70 2.20 -11.82
C LYS A 151 -9.43 0.92 -12.25
N ASP A 152 -10.38 0.45 -11.45
CA ASP A 152 -11.16 -0.75 -11.76
C ASP A 152 -12.16 -0.49 -12.89
N GLU A 153 -12.78 0.69 -12.92
CA GLU A 153 -13.60 1.16 -14.03
C GLU A 153 -12.79 1.21 -15.33
N ARG A 154 -11.55 1.73 -15.28
CA ARG A 154 -10.66 1.73 -16.44
C ARG A 154 -10.39 0.31 -16.96
N ARG A 155 -10.08 -0.63 -16.06
CA ARG A 155 -9.85 -2.04 -16.43
C ARG A 155 -11.09 -2.69 -17.03
N ARG A 156 -12.27 -2.36 -16.52
CA ARG A 156 -13.54 -2.81 -17.07
C ARG A 156 -13.73 -2.28 -18.49
N LEU A 157 -13.56 -0.98 -18.72
CA LEU A 157 -13.68 -0.38 -20.05
C LEU A 157 -12.70 -0.99 -21.07
N ASP A 158 -11.46 -1.26 -20.65
CA ASP A 158 -10.48 -1.92 -21.52
C ASP A 158 -10.89 -3.38 -21.83
N THR A 159 -11.52 -4.08 -20.87
CA THR A 159 -12.07 -5.43 -21.09
C THR A 159 -13.25 -5.40 -22.06
N ASP A 160 -14.20 -4.49 -21.86
CA ASP A 160 -15.38 -4.30 -22.71
C ASP A 160 -14.94 -3.94 -24.16
N LEU A 161 -13.89 -3.14 -24.33
CA LEU A 161 -13.29 -2.83 -25.63
C LEU A 161 -12.71 -4.08 -26.31
N ILE A 162 -11.95 -4.90 -25.58
CA ILE A 162 -11.36 -6.14 -26.11
C ILE A 162 -12.47 -7.10 -26.57
N ASP A 163 -13.54 -7.24 -25.78
CA ASP A 163 -14.65 -8.12 -26.14
C ASP A 163 -15.43 -7.58 -27.35
N ALA A 164 -15.63 -6.27 -27.45
CA ALA A 164 -16.26 -5.65 -28.63
C ALA A 164 -15.43 -5.85 -29.91
N LEU A 165 -14.09 -5.79 -29.83
CA LEU A 165 -13.19 -6.08 -30.95
C LEU A 165 -13.37 -7.52 -31.44
N ARG A 166 -13.41 -8.50 -30.52
CA ARG A 166 -13.63 -9.91 -30.85
C ARG A 166 -14.98 -10.14 -31.52
N VAL A 167 -16.04 -9.53 -30.99
CA VAL A 167 -17.40 -9.65 -31.56
C VAL A 167 -17.44 -9.09 -32.98
N PHE A 168 -16.79 -7.95 -33.21
CA PHE A 168 -16.69 -7.36 -34.55
C PHE A 168 -15.92 -8.26 -35.52
N GLU A 169 -14.79 -8.83 -35.09
CA GLU A 169 -14.00 -9.78 -35.87
C GLU A 169 -14.83 -11.02 -36.27
N VAL A 170 -15.54 -11.63 -35.31
CA VAL A 170 -16.42 -12.78 -35.57
C VAL A 170 -17.53 -12.44 -36.56
N ALA A 171 -18.17 -11.26 -36.43
CA ALA A 171 -19.19 -10.82 -37.38
C ALA A 171 -18.62 -10.64 -38.80
N PHE A 172 -17.40 -10.12 -38.90
CA PHE A 172 -16.71 -9.93 -40.18
C PHE A 172 -16.30 -11.25 -40.83
N GLU A 173 -15.76 -12.20 -40.06
CA GLU A 173 -15.45 -13.56 -40.53
C GLU A 173 -16.70 -14.28 -41.03
N PHE A 174 -17.80 -14.17 -40.29
CA PHE A 174 -19.08 -14.76 -40.69
C PHE A 174 -19.51 -14.23 -42.06
N ARG A 175 -19.43 -12.91 -42.27
CA ARG A 175 -19.72 -12.30 -43.57
C ARG A 175 -18.79 -12.83 -44.66
N GLN A 176 -17.48 -12.89 -44.43
CA GLN A 176 -16.53 -13.41 -45.42
C GLN A 176 -16.84 -14.84 -45.85
N ARG A 177 -17.23 -15.72 -44.92
CA ARG A 177 -17.61 -17.10 -45.25
C ARG A 177 -18.85 -17.16 -46.14
N ILE A 178 -19.88 -16.37 -45.83
CA ILE A 178 -21.10 -16.30 -46.65
C ILE A 178 -20.77 -15.75 -48.06
N GLN A 179 -19.90 -14.75 -48.15
CA GLN A 179 -19.49 -14.15 -49.43
C GLN A 179 -18.77 -15.12 -50.37
N GLN A 180 -17.98 -16.05 -49.83
CA GLN A 180 -17.30 -17.07 -50.63
C GLN A 180 -18.28 -18.07 -51.28
N ALA A 181 -19.51 -18.17 -50.77
CA ALA A 181 -20.50 -19.17 -51.19
C ALA A 181 -21.54 -18.66 -52.22
N VAL A 182 -21.58 -17.36 -52.57
CA VAL A 182 -22.67 -16.77 -53.37
C VAL A 182 -22.17 -16.05 -54.64
N LYS A 183 -22.87 -16.26 -55.78
CA LYS A 183 -22.75 -15.47 -57.03
C LYS A 183 -24.13 -14.94 -57.47
N PRO A 184 -24.29 -13.68 -57.92
CA PRO A 184 -23.28 -12.63 -58.06
C PRO A 184 -22.90 -12.00 -56.71
N GLN A 185 -21.70 -11.42 -56.63
CA GLN A 185 -21.16 -10.78 -55.44
C GLN A 185 -21.77 -9.38 -55.23
N PHE A 186 -23.06 -9.30 -54.89
CA PHE A 186 -23.65 -8.08 -54.34
C PHE A 186 -24.10 -8.39 -52.91
N VAL A 187 -23.66 -7.58 -51.96
CA VAL A 187 -23.79 -7.91 -50.53
C VAL A 187 -24.30 -6.71 -49.77
N ASP A 188 -25.52 -6.85 -49.25
CA ASP A 188 -26.08 -5.89 -48.31
C ASP A 188 -25.31 -5.93 -46.99
N VAL A 189 -25.17 -4.77 -46.35
CA VAL A 189 -24.57 -4.68 -45.01
C VAL A 189 -25.41 -5.48 -44.02
N MET A 190 -24.79 -6.41 -43.30
CA MET A 190 -25.50 -7.21 -42.30
C MET A 190 -25.80 -6.33 -41.07
N PRO A 191 -27.06 -6.31 -40.57
CA PRO A 191 -27.42 -5.55 -39.39
C PRO A 191 -26.53 -5.84 -38.16
N GLU A 192 -26.10 -7.10 -38.00
CA GLU A 192 -25.24 -7.56 -36.91
C GLU A 192 -23.84 -6.96 -36.98
N GLU A 193 -23.27 -6.84 -38.18
CA GLU A 193 -21.96 -6.22 -38.40
C GLU A 193 -22.02 -4.72 -38.10
N LEU A 194 -23.07 -4.03 -38.58
CA LEU A 194 -23.27 -2.62 -38.29
C LEU A 194 -23.47 -2.37 -36.80
N GLN A 195 -24.19 -3.27 -36.12
CA GLN A 195 -24.38 -3.19 -34.67
C GLN A 195 -23.08 -3.44 -33.91
N ALA A 196 -22.29 -4.45 -34.30
CA ALA A 196 -20.99 -4.73 -33.71
C ALA A 196 -20.03 -3.54 -33.89
N ALA A 197 -19.99 -2.93 -35.08
CA ALA A 197 -19.19 -1.74 -35.36
C ALA A 197 -19.61 -0.53 -34.49
N LYS A 198 -20.92 -0.31 -34.31
CA LYS A 198 -21.44 0.75 -33.43
C LYS A 198 -21.05 0.54 -31.96
N VAL A 199 -21.15 -0.71 -31.47
CA VAL A 199 -20.74 -1.06 -30.10
C VAL A 199 -19.24 -0.84 -29.91
N LEU A 200 -18.42 -1.31 -30.85
CA LEU A 200 -16.97 -1.10 -30.84
C LEU A 200 -16.62 0.40 -30.81
N ALA A 201 -17.24 1.20 -31.68
CA ALA A 201 -17.01 2.64 -31.72
C ALA A 201 -17.33 3.31 -30.38
N ARG A 202 -18.44 2.93 -29.74
CA ARG A 202 -18.80 3.43 -28.40
C ARG A 202 -17.74 3.05 -27.35
N CYS A 203 -17.34 1.78 -27.29
CA CYS A 203 -16.35 1.31 -26.31
C CYS A 203 -14.98 1.99 -26.49
N VAL A 204 -14.56 2.28 -27.73
CA VAL A 204 -13.36 3.07 -27.99
C VAL A 204 -13.51 4.47 -27.42
N VAL A 205 -14.61 5.16 -27.71
CA VAL A 205 -14.84 6.52 -27.17
C VAL A 205 -14.85 6.51 -25.64
N GLU A 206 -15.52 5.55 -25.00
CA GLU A 206 -15.61 5.45 -23.54
C GLU A 206 -14.25 5.15 -22.88
N SER A 207 -13.45 4.22 -23.44
CA SER A 207 -12.10 3.92 -22.94
C SER A 207 -11.16 5.14 -23.04
N TYR A 208 -11.27 5.95 -24.09
CA TYR A 208 -10.42 7.14 -24.25
C TYR A 208 -10.96 8.39 -23.53
N ALA A 209 -12.28 8.56 -23.41
CA ALA A 209 -12.89 9.71 -22.72
C ALA A 209 -12.59 9.72 -21.21
N GLY A 210 -12.32 8.56 -20.60
CA GLY A 210 -11.77 8.47 -19.23
C GLY A 210 -10.33 9.00 -19.07
N VAL A 211 -9.67 9.39 -20.17
CA VAL A 211 -8.35 10.08 -20.23
C VAL A 211 -8.53 11.57 -20.54
N SER A 212 -9.74 12.13 -20.37
CA SER A 212 -9.97 13.54 -20.62
C SER A 212 -9.04 14.40 -19.75
N HIS A 213 -8.13 15.08 -20.43
CA HIS A 213 -7.23 16.10 -19.90
C HIS A 213 -7.97 17.05 -18.96
N GLY A 214 -7.52 17.05 -17.71
CA GLY A 214 -7.85 18.01 -16.65
C GLY A 214 -6.75 17.97 -15.61
#